data_AF-A0A956RIM1-F1
#
_entry.id   AF-A0A956RIM1-F1
#
_cell.length_a   1.000
_cell.length_b   1.000
_cell.length_c   1.000
_cell.angle_alpha   90.00
_cell.angle_beta   90.00
_cell.angle_gamma   90.00
#
_symmetry.space_group_name_H-M   'P 1'
#
loop_
_entity.id
_entity.type
_entity.pdbx_description
1 polymer ?
#
loop_
_entity_poly.entity_id
_entity_poly.type
_entity_poly.pdbx_seq_one_letter_code
_entity_poly.pdbx_strand_id
1 'polypeptide(L)'
;MNPRARTSTGVALSGAVALALGLGCFVDGGGDATSGGGTDESASSTGSTTVAMCTPGESGCKCDDGACEDGLACQGGICRQPAGSTTGVDPTTSPTSATESTGVECRSCPLVHPNVLVILDFSTSTNVQFGPATDNVTRWLAEKSLTLGLREHDGGALWTDVNLAVMRFGHDPDPDVPGTPIPSDGSGIVDGQALDHLWYDASDPLVAYRECNAGLQDTLSAIGAPLGGASTGIGTWTRGALEFARDVIQVSRALHPDDDAFPTRHYAIVLLTDGQWTNADGMGQDPEYDPTLVAGSLNADDGVPVHVVFFGDLGGEAESDAQQIASAGGTGVAWLASDLASFDAAMTNVFSKILTHENIITSECCDPVCAS
;
A
#
# COMPACT_ATOMS: atom_id res chain seq x y z
N MET A 1 56.03 15.58 -27.76
CA MET A 1 54.57 15.58 -27.51
C MET A 1 54.17 14.11 -27.36
N ASN A 2 53.82 13.68 -26.15
CA ASN A 2 53.68 12.27 -25.77
C ASN A 2 52.39 12.13 -24.94
N PRO A 3 51.41 11.27 -25.30
CA PRO A 3 50.20 11.12 -24.50
C PRO A 3 50.41 10.05 -23.42
N ARG A 4 50.06 10.38 -22.16
CA ARG A 4 50.04 9.43 -21.05
C ARG A 4 48.69 8.72 -21.01
N ALA A 5 48.73 7.39 -21.10
CA ALA A 5 47.65 6.50 -20.75
C ALA A 5 47.40 6.54 -19.22
N ARG A 6 46.13 6.62 -18.82
CA ARG A 6 45.69 6.29 -17.45
C ARG A 6 45.00 4.94 -17.49
N THR A 7 45.62 3.96 -16.83
CA THR A 7 45.01 2.71 -16.39
C THR A 7 44.03 3.01 -15.25
N SER A 8 42.75 2.71 -15.46
CA SER A 8 41.73 2.67 -14.41
C SER A 8 41.74 1.28 -13.79
N THR A 9 42.07 1.22 -12.50
CA THR A 9 42.05 0.01 -11.68
C THR A 9 40.61 -0.21 -11.21
N GLY A 10 40.00 -1.32 -11.62
CA GLY A 10 38.69 -1.74 -11.13
C GLY A 10 38.77 -2.09 -9.64
N VAL A 11 37.97 -1.40 -8.84
CA VAL A 11 37.65 -1.80 -7.47
C VAL A 11 36.31 -2.52 -7.55
N ALA A 12 36.33 -3.84 -7.35
CA ALA A 12 35.12 -4.62 -7.13
C ALA A 12 34.67 -4.38 -5.68
N LEU A 13 33.58 -3.64 -5.49
CA LEU A 13 32.83 -3.67 -4.24
C LEU A 13 31.85 -4.85 -4.32
N SER A 14 32.21 -5.96 -3.67
CA SER A 14 31.22 -6.94 -3.21
C SER A 14 30.75 -6.49 -1.83
N GLY A 15 29.70 -5.66 -1.80
CA GLY A 15 28.92 -5.38 -0.60
C GLY A 15 27.74 -6.34 -0.57
N ALA A 16 27.85 -7.42 0.20
CA ALA A 16 26.69 -8.23 0.55
C ALA A 16 25.90 -7.44 1.60
N VAL A 17 24.78 -6.85 1.20
CA VAL A 17 23.76 -6.35 2.13
C VAL A 17 23.19 -7.57 2.82
N ALA A 18 23.66 -7.84 4.05
CA ALA A 18 23.03 -8.79 4.92
C ALA A 18 21.73 -8.16 5.43
N LEU A 19 20.63 -8.41 4.71
CA LEU A 19 19.29 -8.12 5.20
C LEU A 19 19.11 -8.96 6.48
N ALA A 20 19.29 -8.33 7.64
CA ALA A 20 19.13 -8.98 8.93
C ALA A 20 17.62 -9.21 9.17
N LEU A 21 17.09 -10.31 8.62
CA LEU A 21 15.80 -10.84 9.01
C LEU A 21 15.90 -11.28 10.48
N GLY A 22 15.48 -10.39 11.38
CA GLY A 22 15.47 -10.62 12.82
C GLY A 22 14.42 -11.66 13.21
N LEU A 23 14.76 -12.95 13.10
CA LEU A 23 14.06 -14.01 13.82
C LEU A 23 14.61 -14.08 15.25
N GLY A 24 13.94 -13.40 16.17
CA GLY A 24 14.20 -13.48 17.61
C GLY A 24 13.02 -14.07 18.37
N CYS A 25 12.91 -15.40 18.41
CA CYS A 25 12.12 -16.08 19.45
C CYS A 25 12.84 -15.92 20.79
N PHE A 26 12.18 -15.29 21.78
CA PHE A 26 12.56 -15.46 23.18
C PHE A 26 11.32 -15.76 24.03
N VAL A 27 11.40 -16.89 24.74
CA VAL A 27 10.38 -17.44 25.61
C VAL A 27 10.77 -17.20 27.07
N ASP A 28 9.77 -16.76 27.83
CA ASP A 28 9.52 -16.81 29.27
C ASP A 28 10.50 -16.23 30.31
N GLY A 29 9.88 -15.54 31.28
CA GLY A 29 10.49 -15.07 32.51
C GLY A 29 9.49 -14.32 33.39
N GLY A 30 8.61 -15.07 34.06
CA GLY A 30 7.58 -14.53 34.97
C GLY A 30 8.12 -13.76 36.18
N GLY A 31 7.25 -12.92 36.75
CA GLY A 31 7.51 -12.15 37.96
C GLY A 31 6.24 -11.49 38.47
N ASP A 32 5.62 -12.15 39.44
CA ASP A 32 4.40 -11.81 40.19
C ASP A 32 4.68 -10.73 41.27
N ALA A 33 3.76 -9.76 41.48
CA ALA A 33 3.55 -9.03 42.76
C ALA A 33 2.45 -7.93 42.71
N THR A 34 1.24 -8.30 43.14
CA THR A 34 0.42 -7.68 44.20
C THR A 34 0.16 -6.15 44.30
N SER A 35 -1.14 -5.83 44.18
CA SER A 35 -2.05 -5.23 45.19
C SER A 35 -2.23 -3.71 45.39
N GLY A 36 -3.51 -3.32 45.43
CA GLY A 36 -4.09 -2.15 46.12
C GLY A 36 -4.73 -1.12 45.17
N GLY A 37 -5.98 -0.67 45.28
CA GLY A 37 -7.10 -0.90 46.18
C GLY A 37 -8.04 0.32 46.16
N GLY A 38 -9.37 0.10 46.10
CA GLY A 38 -10.47 1.06 46.42
C GLY A 38 -10.64 2.28 45.47
N THR A 39 -11.82 2.84 45.18
CA THR A 39 -13.14 2.81 45.84
C THR A 39 -14.24 3.21 44.83
N ASP A 40 -15.47 2.81 45.16
CA ASP A 40 -16.76 3.14 44.52
C ASP A 40 -17.05 4.65 44.39
N GLU A 41 -17.84 5.05 43.37
CA GLU A 41 -18.97 5.99 43.51
C GLU A 41 -19.89 6.06 42.26
N SER A 42 -21.10 5.52 42.44
CA SER A 42 -22.44 6.07 42.12
C SER A 42 -22.73 6.90 40.84
N ALA A 43 -23.60 6.29 40.02
CA ALA A 43 -24.66 6.78 39.15
C ALA A 43 -24.99 8.29 39.03
N SER A 44 -25.21 8.73 37.78
CA SER A 44 -26.23 9.72 37.42
C SER A 44 -26.67 9.53 35.96
N SER A 45 -27.94 9.14 35.78
CA SER A 45 -28.60 9.01 34.49
C SER A 45 -29.40 10.28 34.18
N THR A 46 -29.07 10.97 33.10
CA THR A 46 -29.93 11.98 32.47
C THR A 46 -30.24 11.53 31.04
N GLY A 47 -31.51 11.18 30.81
CA GLY A 47 -32.03 10.76 29.53
C GLY A 47 -32.02 11.91 28.51
N SER A 48 -31.35 11.66 27.39
CA SER A 48 -31.50 12.41 26.14
C SER A 48 -32.13 11.45 25.13
N THR A 49 -33.37 11.72 24.72
CA THR A 49 -34.03 10.94 23.66
C THR A 49 -33.47 11.40 22.32
N THR A 50 -32.41 10.73 21.87
CA THR A 50 -31.91 10.84 20.50
C THR A 50 -32.30 9.54 19.79
N VAL A 51 -33.18 9.63 18.79
CA VAL A 51 -33.53 8.47 17.94
C VAL A 51 -32.32 8.20 17.05
N ALA A 52 -31.59 7.12 17.33
CA ALA A 52 -30.47 6.67 16.51
C ALA A 52 -31.01 6.02 15.23
N MET A 53 -30.52 6.47 14.07
CA MET A 53 -30.74 5.84 12.77
C MET A 53 -29.68 4.74 12.59
N CYS A 54 -30.09 3.47 12.44
CA CYS A 54 -29.16 2.35 12.17
C CYS A 54 -28.94 2.23 10.65
N THR A 55 -27.68 2.07 10.23
CA THR A 55 -27.31 1.63 8.86
C THR A 55 -27.00 0.12 8.84
N PRO A 56 -27.11 -0.57 7.69
CA PRO A 56 -26.89 -2.02 7.62
C PRO A 56 -25.42 -2.39 7.91
N GLY A 57 -25.17 -3.19 8.95
CA GLY A 57 -23.86 -3.81 9.20
C GLY A 57 -23.35 -3.73 10.65
N GLU A 58 -23.94 -2.92 11.51
CA GLU A 58 -23.46 -2.78 12.90
C GLU A 58 -24.04 -3.85 13.84
N SER A 59 -23.16 -4.57 14.55
CA SER A 59 -23.51 -5.51 15.60
C SER A 59 -23.93 -4.76 16.87
N GLY A 60 -25.19 -4.31 16.93
CA GLY A 60 -25.72 -3.62 18.11
C GLY A 60 -27.20 -3.25 18.09
N CYS A 61 -27.86 -3.20 16.93
CA CYS A 61 -29.26 -2.79 16.84
C CYS A 61 -30.20 -3.97 17.20
N LYS A 62 -30.92 -3.87 18.33
CA LYS A 62 -32.02 -4.78 18.70
C LYS A 62 -33.35 -4.17 18.26
N CYS A 63 -34.14 -4.88 17.45
CA CYS A 63 -35.53 -4.51 17.19
C CYS A 63 -36.45 -5.05 18.29
N ASP A 64 -36.96 -4.16 19.16
CA ASP A 64 -38.08 -4.46 20.07
C ASP A 64 -39.37 -3.88 19.45
N ASP A 65 -40.39 -4.72 19.28
CA ASP A 65 -41.76 -4.36 18.89
C ASP A 65 -41.97 -3.64 17.53
N GLY A 66 -41.30 -4.14 16.49
CA GLY A 66 -41.94 -4.21 15.16
C GLY A 66 -41.75 -3.06 14.17
N ALA A 67 -40.68 -2.28 14.24
CA ALA A 67 -40.33 -1.35 13.16
C ALA A 67 -38.95 -1.67 12.57
N CYS A 68 -38.92 -2.46 11.51
CA CYS A 68 -37.84 -2.43 10.52
C CYS A 68 -38.31 -1.54 9.36
N GLU A 69 -37.40 -0.80 8.73
CA GLU A 69 -37.74 -0.02 7.53
C GLU A 69 -38.13 -0.93 6.35
N ASP A 70 -38.81 -0.33 5.36
CA ASP A 70 -39.55 -0.94 4.26
C ASP A 70 -38.98 -2.27 3.75
N GLY A 71 -39.76 -3.34 3.91
CA GLY A 71 -39.51 -4.65 3.29
C GLY A 71 -38.67 -5.65 4.11
N LEU A 72 -38.22 -5.28 5.31
CA LEU A 72 -37.48 -6.18 6.22
C LEU A 72 -38.36 -6.72 7.35
N ALA A 73 -38.14 -7.97 7.77
CA ALA A 73 -38.80 -8.60 8.91
C ALA A 73 -37.83 -8.76 10.09
N CYS A 74 -38.27 -8.44 11.32
CA CYS A 74 -37.50 -8.68 12.53
C CYS A 74 -37.56 -10.18 12.89
N GLN A 75 -36.42 -10.88 12.81
CA GLN A 75 -36.33 -12.31 13.14
C GLN A 75 -35.14 -12.53 14.08
N GLY A 76 -35.44 -12.90 15.34
CA GLY A 76 -34.39 -13.08 16.37
C GLY A 76 -33.73 -11.78 16.84
N GLY A 77 -34.44 -10.64 16.77
CA GLY A 77 -33.93 -9.34 17.19
C GLY A 77 -33.09 -8.60 16.12
N ILE A 78 -33.06 -9.12 14.88
CA ILE A 78 -32.32 -8.55 13.75
C ILE A 78 -33.27 -8.40 12.55
N CYS A 79 -33.24 -7.26 11.86
CA CYS A 79 -33.98 -7.04 10.62
C CYS A 79 -33.32 -7.80 9.46
N ARG A 80 -34.08 -8.67 8.78
CA ARG A 80 -33.61 -9.46 7.62
C ARG A 80 -34.59 -9.35 6.46
N GLN A 81 -34.09 -9.46 5.22
CA GLN A 81 -34.95 -9.62 4.05
C GLN A 81 -35.71 -10.96 4.15
N PRO A 82 -37.04 -10.98 3.89
CA PRO A 82 -37.80 -12.21 3.90
C PRO A 82 -37.31 -13.12 2.77
N ALA A 83 -36.82 -14.31 3.12
CA ALA A 83 -36.50 -15.33 2.16
C ALA A 83 -37.79 -15.76 1.43
N GLY A 84 -37.92 -15.39 0.15
CA GLY A 84 -38.96 -15.95 -0.74
C GLY A 84 -39.97 -14.98 -1.36
N SER A 85 -39.62 -13.74 -1.67
CA SER A 85 -40.47 -12.88 -2.52
C SER A 85 -40.18 -13.13 -4.01
N THR A 86 -40.87 -14.11 -4.60
CA THR A 86 -41.04 -14.23 -6.05
C THR A 86 -42.48 -13.88 -6.40
N THR A 87 -42.71 -12.68 -6.90
CA THR A 87 -43.98 -12.32 -7.56
C THR A 87 -44.02 -12.97 -8.95
N GLY A 88 -45.13 -13.67 -9.22
CA GLY A 88 -45.23 -14.69 -10.24
C GLY A 88 -45.40 -14.21 -11.69
N VAL A 89 -45.00 -15.09 -12.61
CA VAL A 89 -45.44 -15.13 -14.00
C VAL A 89 -45.63 -16.60 -14.43
N ASP A 90 -46.87 -16.93 -14.77
CA ASP A 90 -47.41 -17.91 -15.73
C ASP A 90 -46.69 -19.28 -16.01
N PRO A 91 -47.33 -20.45 -15.78
CA PRO A 91 -46.76 -21.75 -16.09
C PRO A 91 -47.26 -22.28 -17.44
N THR A 92 -46.66 -21.86 -18.55
CA THR A 92 -46.82 -22.61 -19.81
C THR A 92 -45.57 -22.56 -20.68
N THR A 93 -44.93 -23.73 -20.83
CA THR A 93 -43.93 -24.11 -21.85
C THR A 93 -42.71 -23.21 -22.03
N SER A 94 -41.56 -23.64 -21.49
CA SER A 94 -40.25 -23.25 -22.01
C SER A 94 -39.46 -24.49 -22.45
N PRO A 95 -38.91 -24.50 -23.67
CA PRO A 95 -37.97 -25.52 -24.10
C PRO A 95 -36.63 -25.29 -23.39
N THR A 96 -36.04 -26.39 -22.94
CA THR A 96 -34.64 -26.48 -22.48
C THR A 96 -33.72 -25.94 -23.58
N SER A 97 -33.32 -24.67 -23.46
CA SER A 97 -32.12 -24.15 -24.11
C SER A 97 -31.03 -24.19 -23.06
N ALA A 98 -30.34 -25.33 -23.01
CA ALA A 98 -28.98 -25.35 -22.48
C ALA A 98 -28.14 -24.54 -23.45
N THR A 99 -27.90 -23.27 -23.12
CA THR A 99 -26.79 -22.54 -23.73
C THR A 99 -25.54 -23.30 -23.29
N GLU A 100 -24.98 -24.11 -24.20
CA GLU A 100 -23.60 -24.53 -24.11
C GLU A 100 -22.80 -23.24 -23.90
N SER A 101 -22.37 -23.02 -22.66
CA SER A 101 -21.18 -22.25 -22.39
C SER A 101 -20.12 -22.88 -23.27
N THR A 102 -19.79 -22.22 -24.37
CA THR A 102 -18.60 -22.54 -25.14
C THR A 102 -17.47 -22.32 -24.16
N GLY A 103 -17.05 -23.42 -23.52
CA GLY A 103 -15.94 -23.41 -22.60
C GLY A 103 -14.77 -22.82 -23.36
N VAL A 104 -14.46 -21.56 -23.06
CA VAL A 104 -13.19 -20.98 -23.45
C VAL A 104 -12.19 -21.88 -22.77
N GLU A 105 -11.53 -22.75 -23.56
CA GLU A 105 -10.41 -23.54 -23.08
C GLU A 105 -9.36 -22.53 -22.66
N CYS A 106 -9.32 -22.30 -21.35
CA CYS A 106 -8.28 -21.56 -20.67
C CYS A 106 -6.92 -22.09 -21.12
N ARG A 107 -6.24 -21.34 -22.00
CA ARG A 107 -4.90 -21.69 -22.38
C ARG A 107 -4.00 -21.26 -21.24
N SER A 108 -3.19 -22.18 -20.71
CA SER A 108 -2.17 -21.86 -19.72
C SER A 108 -1.13 -20.97 -20.39
N CYS A 109 -1.26 -19.65 -20.24
CA CYS A 109 -0.17 -18.74 -20.58
C CYS A 109 0.75 -18.62 -19.37
N PRO A 110 2.06 -18.48 -19.58
CA PRO A 110 2.94 -17.96 -18.56
C PRO A 110 2.68 -16.44 -18.44
N LEU A 111 1.59 -16.05 -17.77
CA LEU A 111 1.38 -14.66 -17.39
C LEU A 111 2.40 -14.32 -16.30
N VAL A 112 3.27 -13.35 -16.57
CA VAL A 112 4.28 -12.91 -15.61
C VAL A 112 3.79 -11.61 -14.99
N HIS A 113 3.32 -11.69 -13.75
CA HIS A 113 2.76 -10.55 -13.02
C HIS A 113 3.87 -9.55 -12.70
N PRO A 114 3.73 -8.25 -12.98
CA PRO A 114 4.74 -7.26 -12.61
C PRO A 114 4.85 -7.16 -11.08
N ASN A 115 6.05 -6.79 -10.62
CA ASN A 115 6.31 -6.48 -9.22
C ASN A 115 6.14 -4.96 -9.01
N VAL A 116 5.23 -4.57 -8.13
CA VAL A 116 4.96 -3.15 -7.85
C VAL A 116 5.30 -2.87 -6.38
N LEU A 117 6.25 -1.96 -6.15
CA LEU A 117 6.54 -1.44 -4.81
C LEU A 117 5.72 -0.17 -4.57
N VAL A 118 4.80 -0.22 -3.61
CA VAL A 118 4.11 0.98 -3.12
C VAL A 118 4.90 1.55 -1.94
N ILE A 119 5.33 2.80 -2.07
CA ILE A 119 6.08 3.53 -1.05
C ILE A 119 5.15 4.56 -0.42
N LEU A 120 4.93 4.44 0.88
CA LEU A 120 4.04 5.29 1.67
C LEU A 120 4.83 6.32 2.47
N ASP A 121 4.44 7.57 2.38
CA ASP A 121 5.03 8.68 3.13
C ASP A 121 4.54 8.68 4.58
N PHE A 122 5.40 8.22 5.48
CA PHE A 122 5.12 8.11 6.90
C PHE A 122 5.61 9.34 7.68
N SER A 123 5.74 10.49 7.01
CA SER A 123 6.06 11.76 7.65
C SER A 123 4.88 12.30 8.46
N THR A 124 5.16 13.19 9.41
CA THR A 124 4.10 13.81 10.22
C THR A 124 3.20 14.76 9.43
N SER A 125 3.61 15.22 8.25
CA SER A 125 2.78 16.08 7.39
C SER A 125 1.64 15.30 6.72
N THR A 126 1.67 13.97 6.71
CA THR A 126 0.53 13.15 6.25
C THR A 126 -0.57 12.99 7.31
N ASN A 127 -0.35 13.46 8.54
CA ASN A 127 -1.41 13.54 9.57
C ASN A 127 -2.40 14.70 9.35
N VAL A 128 -2.19 15.52 8.32
CA VAL A 128 -3.08 16.63 7.98
C VAL A 128 -4.36 16.13 7.31
N GLN A 129 -5.47 16.85 7.52
CA GLN A 129 -6.76 16.61 6.87
C GLN A 129 -6.60 16.50 5.35
N PHE A 130 -7.29 15.51 4.78
CA PHE A 130 -7.38 15.24 3.36
C PHE A 130 -8.82 15.40 2.88
N GLY A 131 -9.02 16.12 1.78
CA GLY A 131 -10.35 16.47 1.29
C GLY A 131 -11.15 17.37 2.25
N PRO A 132 -12.49 17.42 2.07
CA PRO A 132 -13.38 18.19 2.93
C PRO A 132 -13.27 17.81 4.41
N ALA A 133 -13.32 18.81 5.30
CA ALA A 133 -13.26 18.60 6.75
C ALA A 133 -14.39 17.70 7.30
N THR A 134 -15.46 17.49 6.53
CA THR A 134 -16.55 16.58 6.87
C THR A 134 -16.15 15.11 6.85
N ASP A 135 -15.09 14.78 6.12
CA ASP A 135 -14.73 13.39 5.85
C ASP A 135 -13.85 12.83 6.99
N ASN A 136 -13.21 13.71 7.78
CA ASN A 136 -12.34 13.35 8.91
C ASN A 136 -11.25 12.32 8.55
N VAL A 137 -10.80 12.34 7.28
CA VAL A 137 -9.71 11.52 6.75
C VAL A 137 -8.43 12.34 6.71
N THR A 138 -7.31 11.77 7.16
CA THR A 138 -5.97 12.36 6.97
C THR A 138 -5.33 11.79 5.70
N ARG A 139 -4.26 12.43 5.18
CA ARG A 139 -3.52 11.89 4.02
C ARG A 139 -3.01 10.47 4.29
N TRP A 140 -2.45 10.24 5.48
CA TRP A 140 -2.06 8.91 5.95
C TRP A 140 -3.21 7.89 5.89
N LEU A 141 -4.38 8.26 6.41
CA LEU A 141 -5.55 7.38 6.38
C LEU A 141 -6.00 7.10 4.94
N ALA A 142 -5.93 8.08 4.04
CA ALA A 142 -6.23 7.89 2.64
C ALA A 142 -5.25 6.90 1.99
N GLU A 143 -3.94 7.16 2.10
CA GLU A 143 -2.85 6.30 1.59
C GLU A 143 -3.02 4.84 2.03
N LYS A 144 -3.19 4.63 3.34
CA LYS A 144 -3.40 3.31 3.94
C LYS A 144 -4.68 2.66 3.43
N SER A 145 -5.80 3.39 3.43
CA SER A 145 -7.12 2.82 3.08
C SER A 145 -7.21 2.44 1.61
N LEU A 146 -6.60 3.20 0.70
CA LEU A 146 -6.62 2.85 -0.72
C LEU A 146 -5.72 1.66 -1.02
N THR A 147 -4.59 1.54 -0.34
CA THR A 147 -3.74 0.35 -0.46
C THR A 147 -4.48 -0.90 0.04
N LEU A 148 -5.30 -0.79 1.10
CA LEU A 148 -6.23 -1.84 1.53
C LEU A 148 -7.35 -2.10 0.50
N GLY A 149 -7.83 -1.03 -0.12
CA GLY A 149 -8.93 -1.03 -1.10
C GLY A 149 -8.55 -1.54 -2.49
N LEU A 150 -7.27 -1.77 -2.81
CA LEU A 150 -6.83 -2.32 -4.11
C LEU A 150 -7.52 -3.64 -4.45
N ARG A 151 -7.93 -4.42 -3.45
CA ARG A 151 -8.72 -5.66 -3.64
C ARG A 151 -10.14 -5.39 -4.14
N GLU A 152 -10.74 -4.29 -3.71
CA GLU A 152 -12.11 -3.92 -4.06
C GLU A 152 -12.14 -3.04 -5.31
N HIS A 153 -11.01 -2.41 -5.63
CA HIS A 153 -10.79 -1.61 -6.81
C HIS A 153 -10.73 -2.48 -8.08
N ASP A 154 -11.34 -1.99 -9.17
CA ASP A 154 -11.40 -2.66 -10.48
C ASP A 154 -11.85 -4.14 -10.43
N GLY A 155 -12.76 -4.47 -9.50
CA GLY A 155 -13.22 -5.85 -9.32
C GLY A 155 -12.15 -6.83 -8.82
N GLY A 156 -11.04 -6.31 -8.29
CA GLY A 156 -9.90 -7.08 -7.78
C GLY A 156 -8.80 -7.35 -8.80
N ALA A 157 -8.90 -6.84 -10.04
CA ALA A 157 -7.88 -7.06 -11.06
C ALA A 157 -6.49 -6.60 -10.61
N LEU A 158 -6.39 -5.42 -9.98
CA LEU A 158 -5.12 -4.91 -9.45
C LEU A 158 -4.51 -5.80 -8.36
N TRP A 159 -5.34 -6.57 -7.67
CA TRP A 159 -4.92 -7.47 -6.61
C TRP A 159 -4.46 -8.84 -7.14
N THR A 160 -5.00 -9.26 -8.28
CA THR A 160 -4.68 -10.56 -8.90
C THR A 160 -3.55 -10.44 -9.93
N ASP A 161 -3.50 -9.33 -10.67
CA ASP A 161 -2.62 -9.16 -11.83
C ASP A 161 -1.19 -8.69 -11.48
N VAL A 162 -0.91 -8.29 -10.24
CA VAL A 162 0.42 -7.80 -9.82
C VAL A 162 0.87 -8.43 -8.51
N ASN A 163 2.19 -8.54 -8.31
CA ASN A 163 2.74 -8.82 -7.00
C ASN A 163 3.09 -7.51 -6.30
N LEU A 164 2.48 -7.26 -5.14
CA LEU A 164 2.64 -6.03 -4.37
C LEU A 164 3.69 -6.20 -3.29
N ALA A 165 4.56 -5.20 -3.16
CA ALA A 165 5.25 -4.92 -1.91
C ALA A 165 4.83 -3.55 -1.40
N VAL A 166 4.96 -3.36 -0.09
CA VAL A 166 4.68 -2.08 0.56
C VAL A 166 5.81 -1.76 1.50
N MET A 167 6.28 -0.52 1.43
CA MET A 167 7.19 0.05 2.41
C MET A 167 6.70 1.42 2.87
N ARG A 168 7.13 1.80 4.05
CA ARG A 168 7.00 3.15 4.61
C ARG A 168 8.36 3.82 4.71
N PHE A 169 8.36 5.13 4.65
CA PHE A 169 9.58 5.92 4.90
C PHE A 169 9.31 7.15 5.74
N GLY A 170 10.34 7.59 6.45
CA GLY A 170 10.37 8.83 7.21
C GLY A 170 11.72 9.51 7.01
N HIS A 171 12.31 10.02 8.09
CA HIS A 171 13.70 10.49 8.12
C HIS A 171 14.55 9.52 8.95
N ASP A 172 15.86 9.60 8.80
CA ASP A 172 16.83 8.95 9.66
C ASP A 172 17.43 9.99 10.62
N PRO A 173 17.23 9.87 11.94
CA PRO A 173 17.75 10.85 12.90
C PRO A 173 19.29 10.91 12.95
N ASP A 174 20.00 9.88 12.49
CA ASP A 174 21.47 9.82 12.45
C ASP A 174 21.94 8.92 11.28
N PRO A 175 21.92 9.42 10.03
CA PRO A 175 22.20 8.62 8.82
C PRO A 175 23.62 8.07 8.71
N ASP A 176 24.53 8.53 9.58
CA ASP A 176 25.89 8.00 9.67
C ASP A 176 25.98 6.75 10.57
N VAL A 177 24.90 6.41 11.30
CA VAL A 177 24.84 5.31 12.25
C VAL A 177 23.75 4.30 11.87
N PRO A 178 24.11 3.07 11.47
CA PRO A 178 23.11 2.05 11.16
C PRO A 178 22.29 1.61 12.38
N GLY A 179 21.04 1.23 12.14
CA GLY A 179 20.11 0.74 13.14
C GLY A 179 19.45 1.84 13.97
N THR A 180 19.28 3.05 13.44
CA THR A 180 18.70 4.22 14.12
C THR A 180 17.18 4.21 14.03
N PRO A 181 16.46 3.97 15.15
CA PRO A 181 15.02 4.17 15.18
C PRO A 181 14.69 5.65 15.31
N ILE A 182 13.53 6.06 14.79
CA ILE A 182 13.00 7.40 15.02
C ILE A 182 12.61 7.55 16.51
N PRO A 183 13.11 8.56 17.23
CA PRO A 183 12.80 8.73 18.64
C PRO A 183 11.29 8.88 18.89
N SER A 184 10.78 8.13 19.86
CA SER A 184 9.36 8.16 20.26
C SER A 184 8.37 7.66 19.18
N ASP A 185 8.86 7.10 18.07
CA ASP A 185 8.04 6.42 17.10
C ASP A 185 8.02 4.90 17.38
N GLY A 186 6.82 4.33 17.45
CA GLY A 186 6.61 2.90 17.68
C GLY A 186 6.37 2.11 16.39
N SER A 187 6.55 2.73 15.22
CA SER A 187 6.12 2.14 13.95
C SER A 187 7.11 1.13 13.37
N GLY A 188 8.32 1.03 13.94
CA GLY A 188 9.37 0.11 13.49
C GLY A 188 10.21 0.61 12.32
N ILE A 189 10.10 1.90 11.94
CA ILE A 189 11.02 2.53 10.99
C ILE A 189 12.43 2.59 11.61
N VAL A 190 13.40 2.07 10.86
CA VAL A 190 14.83 2.04 11.21
C VAL A 190 15.59 2.54 9.99
N ASP A 191 16.60 3.38 10.19
CA ASP A 191 17.40 4.00 9.13
C ASP A 191 16.54 4.78 8.12
N GLY A 192 15.37 5.25 8.55
CA GLY A 192 14.40 5.99 7.74
C GLY A 192 13.44 5.15 6.91
N GLN A 193 13.51 3.81 6.92
CA GLN A 193 12.58 2.94 6.17
C GLN A 193 11.98 1.79 7.00
N ALA A 194 10.86 1.25 6.51
CA ALA A 194 10.31 -0.04 6.95
C ALA A 194 9.71 -0.77 5.74
N LEU A 195 10.20 -1.99 5.46
CA LEU A 195 9.59 -2.87 4.45
C LEU A 195 8.50 -3.70 5.11
N ASP A 196 7.26 -3.23 5.03
CA ASP A 196 6.12 -3.82 5.75
C ASP A 196 5.60 -5.10 5.08
N HIS A 197 5.61 -5.13 3.74
CA HIS A 197 5.16 -6.28 2.95
C HIS A 197 6.07 -6.48 1.74
N LEU A 198 6.40 -7.74 1.44
CA LEU A 198 7.25 -8.11 0.32
C LEU A 198 6.48 -9.01 -0.63
N TRP A 199 6.64 -8.80 -1.94
CA TRP A 199 5.94 -9.54 -2.99
C TRP A 199 6.30 -11.03 -3.05
N TYR A 200 7.37 -11.47 -2.37
CA TYR A 200 7.74 -12.87 -2.18
C TYR A 200 7.88 -13.23 -0.70
N ASP A 201 7.78 -14.52 -0.41
CA ASP A 201 8.05 -15.06 0.91
C ASP A 201 9.55 -15.33 1.09
N ALA A 202 10.25 -14.41 1.73
CA ALA A 202 11.68 -14.54 2.03
C ALA A 202 12.00 -15.72 2.96
N SER A 203 11.01 -16.30 3.64
CA SER A 203 11.19 -17.49 4.49
C SER A 203 10.98 -18.80 3.72
N ASP A 204 10.36 -18.75 2.55
CA ASP A 204 10.21 -19.91 1.67
C ASP A 204 11.59 -20.27 1.07
N PRO A 205 12.05 -21.53 1.17
CA PRO A 205 13.29 -21.98 0.54
C PRO A 205 13.35 -21.78 -0.98
N LEU A 206 12.18 -21.71 -1.64
CA LEU A 206 12.01 -21.44 -3.06
C LEU A 206 11.80 -19.94 -3.35
N VAL A 207 11.68 -19.11 -2.30
CA VAL A 207 11.43 -17.68 -2.37
C VAL A 207 10.17 -17.38 -3.20
N ALA A 208 9.11 -18.19 -3.02
CA ALA A 208 7.92 -18.10 -3.85
C ALA A 208 7.24 -16.71 -3.74
N TYR A 209 6.74 -16.20 -4.86
CA TYR A 209 5.86 -15.03 -4.88
C TYR A 209 4.62 -15.28 -4.02
N ARG A 210 4.15 -14.23 -3.32
CA ARG A 210 2.94 -14.31 -2.49
C ARG A 210 1.71 -14.27 -3.39
N GLU A 211 1.09 -15.42 -3.58
CA GLU A 211 -0.17 -15.52 -4.31
C GLU A 211 -1.20 -14.56 -3.72
N CYS A 212 -1.84 -13.76 -4.60
CA CYS A 212 -2.91 -12.84 -4.22
C CYS A 212 -2.53 -11.90 -3.06
N ASN A 213 -1.26 -11.48 -2.98
CA ASN A 213 -0.78 -10.53 -1.97
C ASN A 213 -1.15 -10.94 -0.52
N ALA A 214 -1.10 -12.25 -0.24
CA ALA A 214 -1.53 -12.82 1.04
C ALA A 214 -0.84 -12.15 2.24
N GLY A 215 -1.63 -11.68 3.21
CA GLY A 215 -1.17 -11.02 4.43
C GLY A 215 -0.99 -9.50 4.32
N LEU A 216 -1.04 -8.91 3.12
CA LEU A 216 -0.89 -7.46 2.95
C LEU A 216 -1.94 -6.65 3.71
N GLN A 217 -3.20 -7.11 3.72
CA GLN A 217 -4.29 -6.42 4.44
C GLN A 217 -4.05 -6.38 5.95
N ASP A 218 -3.58 -7.49 6.54
CA ASP A 218 -3.28 -7.57 7.97
C ASP A 218 -2.10 -6.67 8.32
N THR A 219 -1.04 -6.70 7.50
CA THR A 219 0.12 -5.82 7.63
C THR A 219 -0.31 -4.36 7.67
N LEU A 220 -1.02 -3.88 6.65
CA LEU A 220 -1.43 -2.48 6.55
C LEU A 220 -2.35 -2.08 7.70
N SER A 221 -3.30 -2.94 8.06
CA SER A 221 -4.28 -2.68 9.13
C SER A 221 -3.60 -2.45 10.48
N ALA A 222 -2.50 -3.14 10.76
CA ALA A 222 -1.75 -3.01 12.01
C ALA A 222 -0.96 -1.69 12.15
N ILE A 223 -0.68 -0.98 11.06
CA ILE A 223 0.15 0.22 11.08
C ILE A 223 -0.65 1.42 11.58
N GLY A 224 -0.18 2.06 12.66
CA GLY A 224 -0.75 3.29 13.21
C GLY A 224 -0.38 4.55 12.41
N ALA A 225 -0.89 5.71 12.82
CA ALA A 225 -0.49 6.98 12.22
C ALA A 225 0.94 7.40 12.61
N PRO A 226 1.66 8.15 11.76
CA PRO A 226 2.98 8.72 12.08
C PRO A 226 3.00 9.42 13.44
N LEU A 227 3.90 9.02 14.34
CA LEU A 227 3.97 9.52 15.73
C LEU A 227 2.61 9.60 16.44
N GLY A 228 1.71 8.65 16.18
CA GLY A 228 0.37 8.62 16.78
C GLY A 228 -0.52 9.80 16.38
N GLY A 229 -0.29 10.41 15.22
CA GLY A 229 -1.07 11.55 14.71
C GLY A 229 -0.47 12.92 15.04
N ALA A 230 0.79 12.99 15.49
CA ALA A 230 1.45 14.26 15.77
C ALA A 230 1.62 15.12 14.49
N SER A 231 1.52 16.44 14.63
CA SER A 231 1.66 17.38 13.50
C SER A 231 3.11 17.63 13.06
N THR A 232 4.09 17.21 13.86
CA THR A 232 5.51 17.44 13.63
C THR A 232 6.33 16.31 14.25
N GLY A 233 7.45 15.94 13.62
CA GLY A 233 8.47 15.08 14.23
C GLY A 233 9.08 14.04 13.29
N ILE A 234 8.40 13.68 12.20
CA ILE A 234 8.96 12.82 11.15
C ILE A 234 9.03 13.62 9.85
N GLY A 235 10.26 13.80 9.33
CA GLY A 235 10.50 14.39 8.00
C GLY A 235 10.35 13.38 6.86
N THR A 236 10.57 13.85 5.63
CA THR A 236 10.22 13.14 4.39
C THR A 236 11.47 12.86 3.57
N TRP A 237 12.32 11.92 3.99
CA TRP A 237 13.56 11.58 3.28
C TRP A 237 13.29 10.67 2.07
N THR A 238 12.64 11.25 1.05
CA THR A 238 12.22 10.53 -0.18
C THR A 238 13.38 9.90 -0.92
N ARG A 239 14.57 10.52 -0.90
CA ARG A 239 15.75 9.96 -1.55
C ARG A 239 16.14 8.61 -0.93
N GLY A 240 16.22 8.52 0.40
CA GLY A 240 16.55 7.27 1.09
C GLY A 240 15.50 6.18 0.81
N ALA A 241 14.22 6.56 0.71
CA ALA A 241 13.17 5.63 0.31
C ALA A 241 13.38 5.03 -1.09
N LEU A 242 13.77 5.86 -2.08
CA LEU A 242 14.04 5.40 -3.44
C LEU A 242 15.34 4.57 -3.52
N GLU A 243 16.36 4.91 -2.73
CA GLU A 243 17.60 4.11 -2.64
C GLU A 243 17.31 2.74 -2.05
N PHE A 244 16.54 2.67 -0.95
CA PHE A 244 16.12 1.42 -0.35
C PHE A 244 15.23 0.59 -1.29
N ALA A 245 14.29 1.24 -2.00
CA ALA A 245 13.48 0.59 -3.02
C ALA A 245 14.31 -0.06 -4.13
N ARG A 246 15.37 0.64 -4.59
CA ARG A 246 16.33 0.09 -5.55
C ARG A 246 16.95 -1.19 -5.02
N ASP A 247 17.43 -1.18 -3.78
CA ASP A 247 18.08 -2.35 -3.16
C ASP A 247 17.11 -3.53 -3.04
N VAL A 248 15.86 -3.30 -2.62
CA VAL A 248 14.82 -4.34 -2.56
C VAL A 248 14.59 -4.97 -3.94
N ILE A 249 14.52 -4.16 -5.00
CA ILE A 249 14.36 -4.65 -6.38
C ILE A 249 15.57 -5.46 -6.83
N GLN A 250 16.79 -5.00 -6.56
CA GLN A 250 18.01 -5.72 -6.95
C GLN A 250 18.14 -7.06 -6.22
N VAL A 251 17.79 -7.10 -4.92
CA VAL A 251 17.71 -8.36 -4.17
C VAL A 251 16.66 -9.30 -4.79
N SER A 252 15.48 -8.78 -5.14
CA SER A 252 14.44 -9.58 -5.79
C SER A 252 14.92 -10.19 -7.11
N ARG A 253 15.56 -9.41 -7.98
CA ARG A 253 16.15 -9.90 -9.25
C ARG A 253 17.19 -10.99 -9.01
N ALA A 254 18.05 -10.81 -8.01
CA ALA A 254 19.06 -11.81 -7.67
C ALA A 254 18.46 -13.12 -7.16
N LEU A 255 17.35 -13.07 -6.43
CA LEU A 255 16.64 -14.24 -5.91
C LEU A 255 15.77 -14.92 -6.97
N HIS A 256 15.34 -14.18 -8.00
CA HIS A 256 14.50 -14.66 -9.09
C HIS A 256 15.18 -14.47 -10.47
N PRO A 257 16.31 -15.15 -10.73
CA PRO A 257 17.06 -14.95 -11.98
C PRO A 257 16.27 -15.34 -13.24
N ASP A 258 15.24 -16.17 -13.10
CA ASP A 258 14.36 -16.55 -14.22
C ASP A 258 13.43 -15.42 -14.66
N ASP A 259 13.24 -14.38 -13.84
CA ASP A 259 12.43 -13.21 -14.18
C ASP A 259 13.07 -12.34 -15.28
N ASP A 260 14.36 -12.49 -15.54
CA ASP A 260 15.04 -11.82 -16.66
C ASP A 260 14.78 -12.55 -18.00
N ALA A 261 14.27 -13.78 -17.97
CA ALA A 261 13.94 -14.55 -19.17
C ALA A 261 12.62 -14.09 -19.79
N PHE A 262 12.43 -14.28 -21.10
CA PHE A 262 11.22 -13.84 -21.79
C PHE A 262 10.00 -14.74 -21.45
N PRO A 263 8.83 -14.15 -21.08
CA PRO A 263 8.60 -12.72 -20.88
C PRO A 263 9.20 -12.21 -19.56
N THR A 264 9.94 -11.11 -19.63
CA THR A 264 10.64 -10.53 -18.48
C THR A 264 9.65 -9.99 -17.46
N ARG A 265 9.91 -10.18 -16.16
CA ARG A 265 9.10 -9.57 -15.12
C ARG A 265 9.47 -8.10 -14.95
N HIS A 266 8.47 -7.25 -15.09
CA HIS A 266 8.64 -5.81 -14.92
C HIS A 266 8.57 -5.41 -13.45
N TYR A 267 9.29 -4.35 -13.10
CA TYR A 267 9.29 -3.73 -11.78
C TYR A 267 8.83 -2.29 -11.92
N ALA A 268 7.97 -1.81 -11.03
CA ALA A 268 7.54 -0.42 -10.97
C ALA A 268 7.46 0.07 -9.53
N ILE A 269 7.64 1.38 -9.33
CA ILE A 269 7.48 2.04 -8.04
C ILE A 269 6.26 2.96 -8.11
N VAL A 270 5.43 2.94 -7.08
CA VAL A 270 4.36 3.91 -6.84
C VAL A 270 4.70 4.64 -5.54
N LEU A 271 5.16 5.88 -5.67
CA LEU A 271 5.44 6.78 -4.54
C LEU A 271 4.19 7.59 -4.20
N LEU A 272 3.68 7.40 -2.99
CA LEU A 272 2.65 8.22 -2.38
C LEU A 272 3.33 9.20 -1.44
N THR A 273 3.15 10.51 -1.64
CA THR A 273 3.83 11.55 -0.85
C THR A 273 3.02 12.83 -0.82
N ASP A 274 3.26 13.73 0.14
CA ASP A 274 2.68 15.08 0.06
C ASP A 274 3.47 16.04 -0.85
N GLY A 275 4.56 15.55 -1.46
CA GLY A 275 5.36 16.25 -2.47
C GLY A 275 6.54 17.02 -1.91
N GLN A 276 6.59 17.30 -0.61
CA GLN A 276 7.77 17.91 0.01
C GLN A 276 8.73 16.83 0.47
N TRP A 277 10.00 16.95 0.12
CA TRP A 277 11.06 16.07 0.62
C TRP A 277 12.02 16.84 1.51
N THR A 278 12.73 16.12 2.37
CA THR A 278 13.76 16.65 3.26
C THR A 278 15.09 15.92 3.10
N ASN A 279 16.14 16.48 3.68
CA ASN A 279 17.40 15.77 3.94
C ASN A 279 17.18 14.53 4.82
N ALA A 280 18.22 13.70 4.93
CA ALA A 280 18.18 12.47 5.71
C ALA A 280 17.79 12.67 7.17
N ASP A 281 18.27 13.75 7.81
CA ASP A 281 17.94 14.13 9.20
C ASP A 281 16.53 14.70 9.39
N GLY A 282 15.74 14.78 8.31
CA GLY A 282 14.38 15.32 8.34
C GLY A 282 14.30 16.84 8.23
N MET A 283 15.42 17.53 7.97
CA MET A 283 15.50 18.99 8.05
C MET A 283 15.96 19.64 6.74
N GLY A 284 15.08 20.48 6.16
CA GLY A 284 15.39 21.29 4.98
C GLY A 284 15.66 20.45 3.73
N GLN A 285 16.10 21.12 2.67
CA GLN A 285 16.44 20.51 1.38
C GLN A 285 17.85 20.93 0.99
N ASP A 286 18.69 19.96 0.64
CA ASP A 286 20.00 20.14 0.05
C ASP A 286 20.05 19.36 -1.27
N PRO A 287 20.62 19.92 -2.36
CA PRO A 287 20.78 19.22 -3.63
C PRO A 287 21.44 17.84 -3.54
N GLU A 288 22.28 17.58 -2.55
CA GLU A 288 22.85 16.24 -2.32
C GLU A 288 21.79 15.21 -1.95
N TYR A 289 20.64 15.61 -1.41
CA TYR A 289 19.53 14.71 -1.04
C TYR A 289 18.36 14.76 -2.03
N ASP A 290 18.56 15.37 -3.21
CA ASP A 290 17.52 15.46 -4.24
C ASP A 290 17.08 14.05 -4.71
N PRO A 291 15.80 13.67 -4.53
CA PRO A 291 15.30 12.35 -4.92
C PRO A 291 15.25 12.14 -6.44
N THR A 292 15.28 13.21 -7.25
CA THR A 292 15.25 13.11 -8.72
C THR A 292 16.48 12.39 -9.28
N LEU A 293 17.63 12.48 -8.60
CA LEU A 293 18.85 11.78 -8.98
C LEU A 293 18.67 10.26 -8.93
N VAL A 294 18.00 9.77 -7.87
CA VAL A 294 17.75 8.34 -7.67
C VAL A 294 16.61 7.85 -8.55
N ALA A 295 15.52 8.63 -8.67
CA ALA A 295 14.43 8.33 -9.60
C ALA A 295 14.92 8.23 -11.05
N GLY A 296 15.82 9.13 -11.46
CA GLY A 296 16.47 9.10 -12.76
C GLY A 296 17.30 7.84 -12.99
N SER A 297 18.08 7.41 -11.99
CA SER A 297 18.89 6.19 -12.09
C SER A 297 18.03 4.92 -12.09
N LEU A 298 16.98 4.84 -11.26
CA LEU A 298 16.01 3.75 -11.28
C LEU A 298 15.42 3.55 -12.68
N ASN A 299 14.98 4.62 -13.32
CA ASN A 299 14.42 4.54 -14.66
C ASN A 299 15.48 4.26 -15.73
N ALA A 300 16.58 5.02 -15.77
CA ALA A 300 17.55 4.97 -16.85
C ALA A 300 18.48 3.74 -16.79
N ASP A 301 18.92 3.36 -15.60
CA ASP A 301 19.90 2.29 -15.40
C ASP A 301 19.22 0.96 -15.08
N ASP A 302 18.15 0.98 -14.28
CA ASP A 302 17.49 -0.24 -13.82
C ASP A 302 16.20 -0.58 -14.57
N GLY A 303 15.70 0.32 -15.43
CA GLY A 303 14.44 0.13 -16.16
C GLY A 303 13.20 0.11 -15.27
N VAL A 304 13.25 0.78 -14.11
CA VAL A 304 12.18 0.85 -13.11
C VAL A 304 11.51 2.23 -13.17
N PRO A 305 10.30 2.37 -13.72
CA PRO A 305 9.58 3.63 -13.69
C PRO A 305 9.13 3.98 -12.26
N VAL A 306 9.17 5.28 -11.93
CA VAL A 306 8.66 5.83 -10.66
C VAL A 306 7.41 6.65 -10.95
N HIS A 307 6.26 6.08 -10.58
CA HIS A 307 4.97 6.76 -10.60
C HIS A 307 4.80 7.53 -9.28
N VAL A 308 4.38 8.79 -9.37
CA VAL A 308 4.16 9.63 -8.18
C VAL A 308 2.69 10.02 -8.11
N VAL A 309 2.09 9.81 -6.95
CA VAL A 309 0.79 10.38 -6.57
C VAL A 309 1.04 11.31 -5.40
N PHE A 310 0.69 12.59 -5.55
CA PHE A 310 0.99 13.59 -4.54
C PHE A 310 -0.26 14.16 -3.89
N PHE A 311 -0.21 14.31 -2.56
CA PHE A 311 -1.28 14.90 -1.74
C PHE A 311 -1.01 16.37 -1.51
N GLY A 312 -1.71 17.26 -2.23
CA GLY A 312 -1.45 18.68 -2.09
C GLY A 312 -2.44 19.57 -2.83
N ASP A 313 -2.07 20.84 -2.90
CA ASP A 313 -2.73 21.84 -3.72
C ASP A 313 -1.88 22.14 -4.96
N LEU A 314 -2.54 22.55 -6.05
CA LEU A 314 -1.85 22.99 -7.26
C LEU A 314 -1.11 24.33 -7.05
N GLY A 315 0.03 24.48 -7.70
CA GLY A 315 0.81 25.71 -7.85
C GLY A 315 1.89 25.93 -6.79
N GLY A 316 2.19 24.93 -5.95
CA GLY A 316 3.19 25.01 -4.89
C GLY A 316 4.51 24.30 -5.18
N GLU A 317 5.49 24.48 -4.29
CA GLU A 317 6.79 23.78 -4.34
C GLU A 317 6.61 22.26 -4.27
N ALA A 318 5.66 21.78 -3.46
CA ALA A 318 5.33 20.36 -3.33
C ALA A 318 4.88 19.71 -4.66
N GLU A 319 4.05 20.41 -5.46
CA GLU A 319 3.69 19.93 -6.80
C GLU A 319 4.91 19.93 -7.71
N SER A 320 5.72 20.99 -7.69
CA SER A 320 6.93 21.08 -8.51
C SER A 320 7.90 19.95 -8.22
N ASP A 321 8.11 19.62 -6.95
CA ASP A 321 8.99 18.54 -6.51
C ASP A 321 8.45 17.17 -6.95
N ALA A 322 7.15 16.91 -6.72
CA ALA A 322 6.50 15.69 -7.20
C ALA A 322 6.62 15.52 -8.73
N GLN A 323 6.43 16.60 -9.50
CA GLN A 323 6.54 16.59 -10.95
C GLN A 323 7.96 16.31 -11.43
N GLN A 324 8.95 16.86 -10.75
CA GLN A 324 10.35 16.60 -11.06
C GLN A 324 10.71 15.13 -10.79
N ILE A 325 10.24 14.55 -9.68
CA ILE A 325 10.47 13.13 -9.36
C ILE A 325 9.81 12.23 -10.41
N ALA A 326 8.54 12.46 -10.76
CA ALA A 326 7.84 11.67 -11.78
C ALA A 326 8.48 11.81 -13.17
N SER A 327 8.94 13.01 -13.52
CA SER A 327 9.64 13.26 -14.78
C SER A 327 10.98 12.53 -14.85
N ALA A 328 11.80 12.62 -13.80
CA ALA A 328 13.07 11.90 -13.70
C ALA A 328 12.84 10.37 -13.70
N GLY A 329 11.82 9.92 -12.99
CA GLY A 329 11.35 8.53 -12.93
C GLY A 329 10.74 7.98 -14.22
N GLY A 330 10.72 8.74 -15.32
CA GLY A 330 10.27 8.26 -16.63
C GLY A 330 8.77 8.24 -16.85
N THR A 331 7.96 8.63 -15.87
CA THR A 331 6.48 8.59 -15.95
C THR A 331 5.87 9.92 -16.38
N GLY A 332 6.69 10.98 -16.37
CA GLY A 332 6.42 12.28 -17.00
C GLY A 332 5.67 13.26 -16.12
N VAL A 333 4.60 12.82 -15.45
CA VAL A 333 3.76 13.67 -14.60
C VAL A 333 3.37 12.93 -13.32
N ALA A 334 3.42 13.61 -12.18
CA ALA A 334 2.77 13.12 -10.97
C ALA A 334 1.27 13.40 -11.04
N TRP A 335 0.51 12.54 -10.37
CA TRP A 335 -0.93 12.65 -10.27
C TRP A 335 -1.32 13.39 -9.00
N LEU A 336 -2.07 14.47 -9.14
CA LEU A 336 -2.63 15.19 -8.00
C LEU A 336 -3.76 14.37 -7.37
N ALA A 337 -3.69 14.22 -6.06
CA ALA A 337 -4.78 13.77 -5.21
C ALA A 337 -5.12 14.87 -4.21
N SER A 338 -6.26 15.54 -4.37
CA SER A 338 -6.74 16.60 -3.46
C SER A 338 -7.84 16.12 -2.50
N ASP A 339 -8.45 14.99 -2.82
CA ASP A 339 -9.52 14.32 -2.06
C ASP A 339 -9.54 12.83 -2.41
N LEU A 340 -10.40 12.05 -1.74
CA LEU A 340 -10.49 10.60 -1.96
C LEU A 340 -10.88 10.23 -3.40
N ALA A 341 -11.73 11.02 -4.06
CA ALA A 341 -12.18 10.72 -5.41
C ALA A 341 -11.06 10.94 -6.45
N SER A 342 -10.32 12.03 -6.34
CA SER A 342 -9.12 12.30 -7.16
C SER A 342 -7.99 11.33 -6.85
N PHE A 343 -7.84 10.89 -5.60
CA PHE A 343 -6.87 9.86 -5.22
C PHE A 343 -7.20 8.50 -5.85
N ASP A 344 -8.45 8.07 -5.80
CA ASP A 344 -8.93 6.85 -6.44
C ASP A 344 -8.68 6.87 -7.96
N ALA A 345 -9.01 7.99 -8.60
CA ALA A 345 -8.75 8.21 -10.03
C ALA A 345 -7.24 8.19 -10.34
N ALA A 346 -6.40 8.80 -9.50
CA ALA A 346 -4.94 8.79 -9.66
C ALA A 346 -4.39 7.36 -9.62
N MET A 347 -4.79 6.55 -8.64
CA MET A 347 -4.34 5.16 -8.52
C MET A 347 -4.83 4.30 -9.69
N THR A 348 -6.10 4.45 -10.08
CA THR A 348 -6.64 3.79 -11.28
C THR A 348 -5.77 4.06 -12.51
N ASN A 349 -5.39 5.32 -12.72
CA ASN A 349 -4.57 5.71 -13.86
C ASN A 349 -3.13 5.20 -13.75
N VAL A 350 -2.54 5.19 -12.55
CA VAL A 350 -1.20 4.65 -12.31
C VAL A 350 -1.17 3.16 -12.63
N PHE A 351 -2.08 2.37 -12.06
CA PHE A 351 -2.10 0.94 -12.30
C PHE A 351 -2.52 0.57 -13.73
N SER A 352 -3.49 1.30 -14.31
CA SER A 352 -3.80 1.12 -15.73
C SER A 352 -2.56 1.37 -16.59
N LYS A 353 -1.73 2.38 -16.29
CA LYS A 353 -0.46 2.58 -16.98
C LYS A 353 0.48 1.39 -16.76
N ILE A 354 0.69 0.93 -15.52
CA ILE A 354 1.57 -0.21 -15.22
C ILE A 354 1.16 -1.46 -16.01
N LEU A 355 -0.15 -1.78 -16.05
CA LEU A 355 -0.68 -2.96 -16.73
C LEU A 355 -0.67 -2.81 -18.27
N THR A 356 -0.85 -1.60 -18.80
CA THR A 356 -0.94 -1.36 -20.26
C THR A 356 0.39 -1.05 -20.93
N HIS A 357 1.37 -0.46 -20.22
CA HIS A 357 2.65 -0.07 -20.82
C HIS A 357 3.46 -1.28 -21.34
N GLU A 358 3.15 -2.48 -20.86
CA GLU A 358 4.06 -3.63 -20.96
C GLU A 358 3.50 -4.81 -21.77
N ASN A 359 2.33 -4.69 -22.42
CA ASN A 359 1.65 -5.80 -23.12
C ASN A 359 1.54 -7.08 -22.26
N ILE A 360 1.51 -6.96 -20.93
CA ILE A 360 1.60 -8.11 -20.01
C ILE A 360 0.35 -8.97 -20.10
N ILE A 361 -0.82 -8.36 -20.33
CA ILE A 361 -2.09 -9.08 -20.38
C ILE A 361 -2.55 -9.20 -21.84
N THR A 362 -2.23 -10.32 -22.49
CA THR A 362 -3.04 -10.77 -23.63
C THR A 362 -4.32 -11.41 -23.07
N SER A 363 -5.48 -10.91 -23.50
CA SER A 363 -6.83 -11.23 -23.00
C SER A 363 -7.31 -12.69 -23.12
N GLU A 364 -6.40 -13.66 -23.22
CA GLU A 364 -6.70 -15.08 -23.48
C GLU A 364 -6.20 -16.03 -22.36
N CYS A 365 -5.66 -15.49 -21.27
CA CYS A 365 -5.06 -16.27 -20.19
C CYS A 365 -6.01 -16.33 -18.99
N CYS A 366 -6.20 -17.52 -18.41
CA CYS A 366 -7.08 -17.67 -17.26
C CYS A 366 -6.33 -17.42 -15.97
N ASP A 367 -6.78 -16.41 -15.26
CA ASP A 367 -6.27 -15.98 -13.98
C ASP A 367 -6.68 -17.01 -12.90
N PRO A 368 -5.77 -17.54 -12.07
CA PRO A 368 -6.16 -18.28 -10.88
C PRO A 368 -7.00 -17.36 -9.99
N VAL A 369 -8.30 -17.67 -9.90
CA VAL A 369 -9.23 -16.90 -9.05
C VAL A 369 -8.71 -16.91 -7.62
N CYS A 370 -8.27 -15.74 -7.14
CA CYS A 370 -7.99 -15.53 -5.73
C CYS A 370 -9.26 -15.86 -4.94
N ALA A 371 -9.19 -16.88 -4.06
CA ALA A 371 -10.34 -17.28 -3.27
C ALA A 371 -10.80 -16.09 -2.41
N SER A 372 -12.04 -15.64 -2.66
CA SER A 372 -12.66 -14.50 -1.99
C SER A 372 -12.92 -14.75 -0.51
#